data_AF-A0A1G6XJF3-F1
#
_entry.id   AF-A0A1G6XJF3-F1
#
_cell.length_a   1.000
_cell.length_b   1.000
_cell.length_c   1.000
_cell.angle_alpha   90.00
_cell.angle_beta   90.00
_cell.angle_gamma   90.00
#
_symmetry.space_group_name_H-M   'P 1'
#
loop_
_entity.id
_entity.type
_entity.pdbx_description
1 polymer ?
#
loop_
_entity_poly.entity_id
_entity_poly.type
_entity_poly.pdbx_seq_one_letter_code
_entity_poly.pdbx_strand_id
1 'polypeptide(L)'
;MPTEITRDLIAERLGSVKYDRFLFYLMGPYKSFNLNYVLSEEERRKIDIEDLPGPLRRLFRHKDDINAAQALLRRIQGELRTDPGVNAFLALDAEVDTDEVDAVTQSIEYARCSNATAFVVPFLGHNFGVGEEAGSVLESLAETHGDRLLFAHEDDVTSAMIRSSKVRWDLRVETYETEEELVSKLRRFAGGVMQRERRGDLRCLD
;
A
#
# COMPACT_ATOMS: atom_id res chain seq x y z
N MET A 1 14.14 -0.77 -23.14
CA MET A 1 13.19 -1.88 -22.87
C MET A 1 12.56 -1.55 -21.54
N PRO A 2 11.23 -1.68 -21.35
CA PRO A 2 10.62 -1.40 -20.05
C PRO A 2 11.28 -2.31 -18.99
N THR A 3 11.60 -1.74 -17.83
CA THR A 3 12.16 -2.49 -16.72
C THR A 3 11.18 -3.58 -16.28
N GLU A 4 11.57 -4.85 -16.39
CA GLU A 4 10.75 -5.97 -15.92
C GLU A 4 10.75 -6.02 -14.40
N ILE A 5 9.56 -5.95 -13.79
CA ILE A 5 9.41 -6.02 -12.34
C ILE A 5 9.47 -7.49 -11.91
N THR A 6 10.58 -7.88 -11.29
CA THR A 6 10.77 -9.22 -10.76
C THR A 6 10.92 -9.21 -9.25
N ARG A 7 10.66 -10.36 -8.63
CA ARG A 7 10.86 -10.57 -7.19
C ARG A 7 12.31 -10.33 -6.75
N ASP A 8 13.28 -10.72 -7.59
CA ASP A 8 14.70 -10.51 -7.33
C ASP A 8 15.07 -9.03 -7.37
N LEU A 9 14.55 -8.29 -8.36
CA LEU A 9 14.73 -6.84 -8.46
C LEU A 9 14.23 -6.12 -7.21
N ILE A 10 13.02 -6.49 -6.75
CA ILE A 10 12.43 -5.89 -5.55
C ILE A 10 13.29 -6.23 -4.33
N ALA A 11 13.63 -7.50 -4.11
CA ALA A 11 14.42 -7.92 -2.96
C ALA A 11 15.80 -7.22 -2.90
N GLU A 12 16.47 -7.07 -4.03
CA GLU A 12 17.77 -6.41 -4.13
C GLU A 12 17.72 -4.94 -3.70
N ARG A 13 16.67 -4.21 -4.10
CA ARG A 13 16.52 -2.77 -3.81
C ARG A 13 16.14 -2.46 -2.37
N LEU A 14 15.46 -3.38 -1.68
CA LEU A 14 14.94 -3.15 -0.33
C LEU A 14 15.96 -3.42 0.79
N GLY A 15 17.14 -3.94 0.47
CA GLY A 15 18.19 -4.25 1.45
C GLY A 15 17.87 -5.47 2.34
N SER A 16 18.62 -5.62 3.45
CA SER A 16 18.60 -6.85 4.26
C SER A 16 17.71 -6.76 5.50
N VAL A 17 16.93 -7.82 5.74
CA VAL A 17 16.17 -8.09 6.98
C VAL A 17 16.25 -9.60 7.29
N LYS A 18 15.70 -10.04 8.42
CA LYS A 18 15.74 -11.46 8.85
C LYS A 18 15.13 -12.41 7.83
N TYR A 19 14.03 -12.00 7.20
CA TYR A 19 13.30 -12.73 6.16
C TYR A 19 13.27 -11.87 4.88
N ASP A 20 14.44 -11.62 4.30
CA ASP A 20 14.66 -10.75 3.14
C ASP A 20 13.89 -11.17 1.88
N ARG A 21 13.67 -12.48 1.68
CA ARG A 21 12.81 -13.03 0.62
C ARG A 21 11.33 -12.93 0.94
N PHE A 22 10.92 -12.69 2.18
CA PHE A 22 9.49 -12.50 2.46
C PHE A 22 9.10 -11.06 2.13
N LEU A 23 8.62 -10.84 0.91
CA LEU A 23 8.18 -9.55 0.42
C LEU A 23 6.77 -9.23 0.94
N PHE A 24 6.62 -8.09 1.62
CA PHE A 24 5.34 -7.60 2.09
C PHE A 24 5.05 -6.21 1.52
N TYR A 25 4.24 -6.17 0.47
CA TYR A 25 3.84 -4.92 -0.15
C TYR A 25 2.77 -4.19 0.69
N LEU A 26 3.10 -2.99 1.17
CA LEU A 26 2.18 -2.09 1.86
C LEU A 26 1.69 -1.04 0.87
N MET A 27 0.45 -1.19 0.45
CA MET A 27 -0.20 -0.27 -0.47
C MET A 27 -1.10 0.69 0.30
N GLY A 28 -1.01 1.98 0.01
CA GLY A 28 -1.88 2.98 0.61
C GLY A 28 -1.75 4.31 -0.13
N PRO A 29 -2.34 5.40 0.37
CA PRO A 29 -2.33 6.68 -0.34
C PRO A 29 -0.97 7.37 -0.14
N TYR A 30 0.02 6.99 -0.95
CA TYR A 30 1.36 7.61 -0.95
C TYR A 30 1.64 8.48 -2.18
N LYS A 31 0.85 8.35 -3.27
CA LYS A 31 0.88 9.32 -4.37
C LYS A 31 -0.13 10.41 -4.09
N SER A 32 0.36 11.56 -3.62
CA SER A 32 -0.41 12.79 -3.73
C SER A 32 -0.78 12.98 -5.19
N PHE A 33 -2.03 13.37 -5.48
CA PHE A 33 -2.34 14.00 -6.76
C PHE A 33 -1.22 15.03 -7.00
N ASN A 34 -0.38 14.76 -8.00
CA ASN A 34 0.97 15.30 -8.01
C ASN A 34 0.92 16.78 -8.42
N LEU A 35 0.66 17.66 -7.45
CA LEU A 35 0.68 19.11 -7.60
C LEU A 35 2.06 19.63 -8.04
N ASN A 36 3.12 18.81 -8.04
CA ASN A 36 4.41 19.17 -8.61
C ASN A 36 4.34 19.35 -10.15
N TYR A 37 3.28 18.87 -10.81
CA TYR A 37 3.00 19.22 -12.21
C TYR A 37 2.47 20.65 -12.38
N VAL A 38 2.14 21.36 -11.28
CA VAL A 38 1.48 22.68 -11.31
C VAL A 38 2.22 23.74 -10.48
N LEU A 39 2.87 23.36 -9.36
CA LEU A 39 3.54 24.29 -8.44
C LEU A 39 4.82 23.69 -7.84
N SER A 40 5.90 24.46 -7.82
CA SER A 40 7.16 24.13 -7.15
C SER A 40 7.03 24.13 -5.61
N GLU A 41 7.99 23.50 -4.92
CA GLU A 41 8.02 23.44 -3.44
C GLU A 41 8.09 24.83 -2.79
N GLU A 42 8.78 25.76 -3.45
CA GLU A 42 8.95 27.16 -3.00
C GLU A 42 7.68 27.99 -3.16
N GLU A 43 6.88 27.72 -4.20
CA GLU A 43 5.57 28.36 -4.41
C GLU A 43 4.55 27.87 -3.38
N ARG A 44 4.61 26.58 -3.01
CA ARG A 44 3.70 25.99 -2.01
C ARG A 44 3.90 26.56 -0.61
N ARG A 45 5.13 26.91 -0.21
CA ARG A 45 5.42 27.48 1.12
C ARG A 45 4.96 28.92 1.30
N LYS A 46 4.62 29.63 0.20
CA LYS A 46 4.21 31.04 0.22
C LYS A 46 2.70 31.25 0.22
N ILE A 47 1.92 30.18 0.09
CA ILE A 47 0.46 30.26 -0.03
C ILE A 47 -0.17 30.07 1.34
N ASP A 48 -0.92 31.08 1.79
CA ASP A 48 -1.82 30.91 2.94
C ASP A 48 -3.02 30.06 2.50
N ILE A 49 -3.20 28.89 3.11
CA ILE A 49 -4.28 27.95 2.81
C ILE A 49 -5.63 28.61 3.10
N GLU A 50 -5.69 29.60 4.01
CA GLU A 50 -6.91 30.34 4.30
C GLU A 50 -7.35 31.28 3.15
N ASP A 51 -6.45 31.65 2.25
CA ASP A 51 -6.78 32.56 1.16
C ASP A 51 -7.15 31.84 -0.14
N LEU A 52 -7.08 30.50 -0.15
CA LEU A 52 -7.34 29.69 -1.35
C LEU A 52 -8.86 29.46 -1.60
N PRO A 53 -9.31 29.47 -2.87
CA PRO A 53 -10.64 29.04 -3.27
C PRO A 53 -10.95 27.60 -2.81
N GLY A 54 -12.21 27.32 -2.48
CA GLY A 54 -12.65 26.02 -1.91
C GLY A 54 -12.12 24.75 -2.60
N PRO A 55 -12.11 24.66 -3.96
CA PRO A 55 -11.51 23.53 -4.66
C PRO A 55 -9.99 23.38 -4.43
N LEU A 56 -9.25 24.48 -4.38
CA LEU A 56 -7.80 24.48 -4.12
C LEU A 56 -7.49 24.21 -2.65
N ARG A 57 -8.24 24.81 -1.70
CA ARG A 57 -8.15 24.48 -0.26
C ARG A 57 -8.29 22.98 0.00
N ARG A 58 -9.21 22.29 -0.71
CA ARG A 58 -9.37 20.84 -0.60
C ARG A 58 -8.12 20.09 -1.03
N LEU A 59 -7.47 20.49 -2.12
CA LEU A 59 -6.22 19.87 -2.58
C LEU A 59 -5.07 19.98 -1.57
N PHE A 60 -4.98 21.09 -0.82
CA PHE A 60 -3.97 21.24 0.23
C PHE A 60 -4.28 20.39 1.48
N ARG A 61 -5.54 20.28 1.92
CA ARG A 61 -5.93 19.32 2.97
C ARG A 61 -5.58 17.88 2.55
N HIS A 62 -5.87 17.51 1.30
CA HIS A 62 -5.46 16.22 0.75
C HIS A 62 -3.95 16.00 0.78
N LYS A 63 -3.12 17.05 0.64
CA LYS A 63 -1.66 16.91 0.72
C LYS A 63 -1.21 16.55 2.15
N ASP A 64 -1.74 17.22 3.15
CA ASP A 64 -1.39 16.95 4.56
C ASP A 64 -1.88 15.57 4.99
N ASP A 65 -3.08 15.20 4.58
CA ASP A 65 -3.65 13.86 4.79
C ASP A 65 -2.77 12.77 4.14
N ILE A 66 -2.32 12.99 2.91
CA ILE A 66 -1.42 12.05 2.19
C ILE A 66 -0.05 11.97 2.86
N ASN A 67 0.51 13.08 3.31
CA ASN A 67 1.76 13.07 4.07
C ASN A 67 1.60 12.29 5.39
N ALA A 68 0.48 12.47 6.08
CA ALA A 68 0.18 11.72 7.31
C ALA A 68 0.02 10.22 7.04
N ALA A 69 -0.69 9.85 5.97
CA ALA A 69 -0.82 8.46 5.53
C ALA A 69 0.53 7.84 5.16
N GLN A 70 1.35 8.55 4.37
CA GLN A 70 2.69 8.09 4.02
C GLN A 70 3.55 7.93 5.27
N ALA A 71 3.50 8.88 6.22
CA ALA A 71 4.22 8.78 7.47
C ALA A 71 3.78 7.56 8.30
N LEU A 72 2.48 7.28 8.35
CA LEU A 72 1.92 6.08 8.98
C LEU A 72 2.46 4.80 8.30
N LEU A 73 2.37 4.71 6.98
CA LEU A 73 2.88 3.58 6.20
C LEU A 73 4.37 3.34 6.44
N ARG A 74 5.18 4.41 6.54
CA ARG A 74 6.61 4.34 6.85
C ARG A 74 6.88 3.79 8.25
N ARG A 75 6.08 4.18 9.25
CA ARG A 75 6.20 3.63 10.61
C ARG A 75 5.84 2.15 10.65
N ILE A 76 4.71 1.77 10.04
CA ILE A 76 4.28 0.37 9.92
C ILE A 76 5.33 -0.47 9.20
N GLN A 77 5.89 0.05 8.09
CA GLN A 77 6.98 -0.59 7.37
C GLN A 77 8.17 -0.87 8.30
N GLY A 78 8.62 0.13 9.06
CA GLY A 78 9.70 -0.02 10.03
C GLY A 78 9.40 -1.08 11.09
N GLU A 79 8.18 -1.09 11.62
CA GLU A 79 7.72 -2.06 12.61
C GLU A 79 7.78 -3.50 12.07
N LEU A 80 7.30 -3.74 10.84
CA LEU A 80 7.29 -5.08 10.20
C LEU A 80 8.70 -5.54 9.81
N ARG A 81 9.56 -4.62 9.36
CA ARG A 81 10.97 -4.87 9.04
C ARG A 81 11.82 -5.13 10.27
N THR A 82 11.38 -4.69 11.45
CA THR A 82 12.04 -4.95 12.73
C THR A 82 11.55 -6.26 13.35
N ASP A 83 10.23 -6.41 13.44
CA ASP A 83 9.56 -7.61 13.96
C ASP A 83 8.25 -7.83 13.18
N PRO A 84 8.10 -8.93 12.41
CA PRO A 84 8.90 -10.16 12.43
C PRO A 84 10.25 -10.11 11.72
N GLY A 85 10.60 -9.01 11.06
CA GLY A 85 11.81 -8.92 10.24
C GLY A 85 11.59 -9.29 8.78
N VAL A 86 10.39 -9.03 8.25
CA VAL A 86 10.03 -9.27 6.84
C VAL A 86 10.37 -8.07 5.97
N ASN A 87 10.53 -8.28 4.67
CA ASN A 87 10.88 -7.24 3.73
C ASN A 87 9.64 -6.42 3.33
N ALA A 88 9.16 -5.61 4.28
CA ALA A 88 8.02 -4.72 4.03
C ALA A 88 8.45 -3.49 3.22
N PHE A 89 7.64 -3.11 2.23
CA PHE A 89 7.97 -2.04 1.29
C PHE A 89 6.76 -1.27 0.75
N LEU A 90 7.00 -0.01 0.37
CA LEU A 90 6.10 0.83 -0.40
C LEU A 90 6.54 0.84 -1.87
N ALA A 91 5.65 1.20 -2.80
CA ALA A 91 6.00 1.24 -4.22
C ALA A 91 7.20 2.16 -4.52
N LEU A 92 7.36 3.23 -3.74
CA LEU A 92 8.46 4.18 -3.83
C LEU A 92 9.83 3.57 -3.48
N ASP A 93 9.87 2.43 -2.78
CA ASP A 93 11.12 1.82 -2.30
C ASP A 93 11.76 0.90 -3.31
N ALA A 94 10.94 0.35 -4.21
CA ALA A 94 11.43 -0.51 -5.28
C ALA A 94 11.98 0.31 -6.45
N GLU A 95 11.92 1.66 -6.43
CA GLU A 95 12.55 2.58 -7.39
C GLU A 95 12.29 2.27 -8.88
N VAL A 96 11.18 1.62 -9.22
CA VAL A 96 10.80 1.40 -10.63
C VAL A 96 10.10 2.66 -11.13
N ASP A 97 10.62 3.23 -12.21
CA ASP A 97 10.10 4.47 -12.77
C ASP A 97 8.71 4.26 -13.38
N THR A 98 7.76 5.10 -12.97
CA THR A 98 6.40 5.04 -13.50
C THR A 98 6.22 5.69 -14.86
N ASP A 99 7.25 6.39 -15.36
CA ASP A 99 7.32 6.83 -16.75
C ASP A 99 7.63 5.64 -17.70
N GLU A 100 8.18 4.54 -17.17
CA GLU A 100 8.43 3.30 -17.91
C GLU A 100 7.31 2.26 -17.77
N VAL A 101 6.69 2.17 -16.58
CA VAL A 101 5.61 1.23 -16.26
C VAL A 101 4.49 1.99 -15.57
N ASP A 102 3.28 2.00 -16.12
CA ASP A 102 2.16 2.70 -15.50
C ASP A 102 1.92 2.21 -14.06
N ALA A 103 1.43 3.10 -13.19
CA ALA A 103 1.31 2.83 -11.77
C ALA A 103 0.41 1.63 -11.43
N VAL A 104 -0.61 1.36 -12.25
CA VAL A 104 -1.53 0.22 -12.06
C VAL A 104 -0.78 -1.08 -12.34
N THR A 105 -0.10 -1.18 -13.48
CA THR A 105 0.72 -2.34 -13.83
C THR A 105 1.80 -2.58 -12.78
N GLN A 106 2.47 -1.51 -12.33
CA GLN A 106 3.46 -1.61 -11.25
C GLN A 106 2.86 -2.21 -9.97
N SER A 107 1.70 -1.70 -9.51
CA SER A 107 1.01 -2.21 -8.32
C SER A 107 0.59 -3.67 -8.47
N ILE A 108 0.15 -4.11 -9.65
CA ILE A 108 -0.20 -5.51 -9.95
C ILE A 108 1.04 -6.40 -9.84
N GLU A 109 2.17 -6.02 -10.46
CA GLU A 109 3.37 -6.85 -10.44
C GLU A 109 4.03 -6.88 -9.06
N TYR A 110 4.02 -5.78 -8.30
CA TYR A 110 4.46 -5.79 -6.89
C TYR A 110 3.61 -6.73 -6.04
N ALA A 111 2.28 -6.67 -6.17
CA ALA A 111 1.39 -7.55 -5.44
C ALA A 111 1.60 -9.03 -5.84
N ARG A 112 1.79 -9.31 -7.13
CA ARG A 112 2.08 -10.65 -7.64
C ARG A 112 3.42 -11.20 -7.13
N CYS A 113 4.44 -10.36 -7.07
CA CYS A 113 5.77 -10.76 -6.58
C CYS A 113 5.81 -10.91 -5.04
N SER A 114 4.80 -10.42 -4.32
CA SER A 114 4.82 -10.36 -2.86
C SER A 114 4.20 -11.58 -2.18
N ASN A 115 4.80 -12.02 -1.07
CA ASN A 115 4.21 -13.07 -0.25
C ASN A 115 2.91 -12.58 0.39
N ALA A 116 2.87 -11.31 0.80
CA ALA A 116 1.71 -10.66 1.37
C ALA A 116 1.55 -9.25 0.79
N THR A 117 0.31 -8.83 0.59
CA THR A 117 -0.04 -7.46 0.21
C THR A 117 -1.12 -6.94 1.16
N ALA A 118 -0.93 -5.74 1.70
CA ALA A 118 -1.93 -5.07 2.52
C ALA A 118 -2.30 -3.72 1.92
N PHE A 119 -3.59 -3.51 1.68
CA PHE A 119 -4.17 -2.22 1.34
C PHE A 119 -4.54 -1.51 2.64
N VAL A 120 -3.79 -0.48 3.01
CA VAL A 120 -3.98 0.29 4.24
C VAL A 120 -4.66 1.61 3.88
N VAL A 121 -5.85 1.82 4.44
CA VAL A 121 -6.67 3.02 4.23
C VAL A 121 -6.82 3.76 5.56
N PRO A 122 -5.94 4.74 5.84
CA PRO A 122 -6.14 5.68 6.95
C PRO A 122 -7.15 6.75 6.53
N PHE A 123 -8.05 7.13 7.44
CA PHE A 123 -9.04 8.21 7.36
C PHE A 123 -10.09 8.22 6.22
N LEU A 124 -11.25 8.79 6.53
CA LEU A 124 -12.38 8.93 5.61
C LEU A 124 -12.18 10.19 4.74
N GLY A 125 -11.58 10.01 3.56
CA GLY A 125 -11.34 11.15 2.67
C GLY A 125 -11.03 10.74 1.24
N HIS A 126 -12.04 10.27 0.50
CA HIS A 126 -12.02 10.18 -0.96
C HIS A 126 -10.66 9.73 -1.56
N ASN A 127 -10.19 8.54 -1.19
CA ASN A 127 -8.96 7.95 -1.74
C ASN A 127 -9.23 7.42 -3.17
N PHE A 128 -9.48 8.34 -4.11
CA PHE A 128 -9.76 8.06 -5.52
C PHE A 128 -8.61 7.27 -6.18
N GLY A 129 -7.35 7.44 -5.74
CA GLY A 129 -6.20 6.71 -6.30
C GLY A 129 -6.04 5.28 -5.78
N VAL A 130 -6.09 5.08 -4.46
CA VAL A 130 -5.96 3.73 -3.86
C VAL A 130 -7.13 2.85 -4.28
N GLY A 131 -8.33 3.41 -4.42
CA GLY A 131 -9.49 2.62 -4.79
C GLY A 131 -9.49 2.10 -6.21
N GLU A 132 -8.96 2.88 -7.16
CA GLU A 132 -8.82 2.45 -8.54
C GLU A 132 -7.71 1.40 -8.68
N GLU A 133 -6.52 1.67 -8.14
CA GLU A 133 -5.40 0.72 -8.19
C GLU A 133 -5.67 -0.56 -7.40
N ALA A 134 -6.24 -0.47 -6.18
CA ALA A 134 -6.61 -1.65 -5.40
C ALA A 134 -7.68 -2.47 -6.11
N GLY A 135 -8.63 -1.81 -6.78
CA GLY A 135 -9.60 -2.47 -7.65
C GLY A 135 -8.92 -3.28 -8.75
N SER A 136 -7.98 -2.69 -9.49
CA SER A 136 -7.22 -3.38 -10.55
C SER A 136 -6.38 -4.54 -10.04
N VAL A 137 -5.74 -4.41 -8.88
CA VAL A 137 -5.00 -5.50 -8.23
C VAL A 137 -5.95 -6.65 -7.85
N LEU A 138 -7.09 -6.34 -7.23
CA LEU A 138 -8.09 -7.34 -6.87
C LEU A 138 -8.67 -8.03 -8.09
N GLU A 139 -9.02 -7.29 -9.15
CA GLU A 139 -9.51 -7.87 -10.39
C GLU A 139 -8.48 -8.78 -11.07
N SER A 140 -7.19 -8.48 -10.93
CA SER A 140 -6.12 -9.27 -11.55
C SER A 140 -5.71 -10.49 -10.70
N LEU A 141 -5.76 -10.39 -9.37
CA LEU A 141 -5.09 -11.34 -8.48
C LEU A 141 -6.00 -12.03 -7.46
N ALA A 142 -7.26 -11.62 -7.27
CA ALA A 142 -8.11 -12.21 -6.22
C ALA A 142 -8.24 -13.74 -6.33
N GLU A 143 -8.37 -14.27 -7.56
CA GLU A 143 -8.50 -15.72 -7.78
C GLU A 143 -7.23 -16.51 -7.47
N THR A 144 -6.05 -15.90 -7.63
CA THR A 144 -4.76 -16.61 -7.54
C THR A 144 -3.99 -16.27 -6.26
N HIS A 145 -4.23 -15.11 -5.69
CA HIS A 145 -3.50 -14.55 -4.55
C HIS A 145 -4.44 -14.07 -3.43
N GLY A 146 -5.74 -14.34 -3.45
CA GLY A 146 -6.69 -13.84 -2.44
C GLY A 146 -6.25 -14.08 -0.99
N ASP A 147 -5.67 -15.26 -0.71
CA ASP A 147 -5.09 -15.63 0.59
C ASP A 147 -3.88 -14.77 1.04
N ARG A 148 -3.31 -14.01 0.12
CA ARG A 148 -2.15 -13.12 0.27
C ARG A 148 -2.55 -11.65 0.27
N LEU A 149 -3.84 -11.34 0.13
CA LEU A 149 -4.37 -9.97 0.10
C LEU A 149 -5.13 -9.66 1.40
N LEU A 150 -4.82 -8.51 1.99
CA LEU A 150 -5.48 -7.99 3.17
C LEU A 150 -5.93 -6.55 2.92
N PHE A 151 -7.17 -6.22 3.27
CA PHE A 151 -7.63 -4.84 3.32
C PHE A 151 -7.75 -4.39 4.77
N ALA A 152 -7.01 -3.35 5.15
CA ALA A 152 -7.04 -2.76 6.48
C ALA A 152 -7.54 -1.32 6.38
N HIS A 153 -8.61 -1.00 7.11
CA HIS A 153 -9.14 0.36 7.14
C HIS A 153 -9.39 0.82 8.58
N GLU A 154 -9.27 2.11 8.81
CA GLU A 154 -9.60 2.68 10.11
C GLU A 154 -11.10 2.47 10.42
N ASP A 155 -11.48 2.24 11.69
CA ASP A 155 -12.83 1.78 12.05
C ASP A 155 -13.94 2.77 11.62
N ASP A 156 -13.65 4.07 11.72
CA ASP A 156 -14.53 5.13 11.25
C ASP A 156 -14.62 5.23 9.72
N VAL A 157 -13.83 4.45 8.96
CA VAL A 157 -13.82 4.43 7.50
C VAL A 157 -14.88 3.47 6.97
N THR A 158 -15.97 4.04 6.43
CA THR A 158 -16.95 3.30 5.65
C THR A 158 -16.82 3.63 4.15
N SER A 159 -16.40 2.65 3.35
CA SER A 159 -16.31 2.80 1.88
C SER A 159 -17.28 1.87 1.17
N ALA A 160 -17.91 2.37 0.11
CA ALA A 160 -18.68 1.53 -0.83
C ALA A 160 -17.79 0.44 -1.45
N MET A 161 -16.49 0.73 -1.65
CA MET A 161 -15.53 -0.24 -2.13
C MET A 161 -15.34 -1.36 -1.11
N ILE A 162 -15.06 -1.07 0.17
CA ILE A 162 -14.94 -2.09 1.24
C ILE A 162 -16.16 -3.02 1.29
N ARG A 163 -17.37 -2.44 1.18
CA ARG A 163 -18.63 -3.20 1.14
C ARG A 163 -18.74 -4.07 -0.12
N SER A 164 -18.35 -3.55 -1.29
CA SER A 164 -18.36 -4.30 -2.54
C SER A 164 -17.27 -5.38 -2.60
N SER A 165 -16.12 -5.14 -1.96
CA SER A 165 -14.96 -6.01 -2.05
C SER A 165 -15.14 -7.31 -1.27
N LYS A 166 -15.77 -7.20 -0.09
CA LYS A 166 -16.12 -8.36 0.74
C LYS A 166 -17.12 -9.29 0.04
N VAL A 167 -17.99 -8.74 -0.81
CA VAL A 167 -19.02 -9.52 -1.53
C VAL A 167 -18.49 -10.07 -2.86
N ARG A 168 -17.59 -9.34 -3.54
CA ARG A 168 -17.12 -9.69 -4.89
C ARG A 168 -15.88 -10.59 -4.92
N TRP A 169 -14.98 -10.50 -3.92
CA TRP A 169 -13.67 -11.17 -3.99
C TRP A 169 -13.31 -12.03 -2.76
N ASP A 170 -14.22 -12.27 -1.81
CA ASP A 170 -13.97 -12.97 -0.53
C ASP A 170 -12.69 -12.49 0.19
N LEU A 171 -12.46 -11.17 0.13
CA LEU A 171 -11.23 -10.56 0.61
C LEU A 171 -11.21 -10.51 2.14
N ARG A 172 -10.05 -10.77 2.74
CA ARG A 172 -9.85 -10.52 4.17
C ARG A 172 -9.86 -9.02 4.45
N VAL A 173 -10.84 -8.57 5.23
CA VAL A 173 -11.00 -7.18 5.65
C VAL A 173 -10.82 -7.08 7.16
N GLU A 174 -9.97 -6.17 7.61
CA GLU A 174 -9.72 -5.84 9.01
C GLU A 174 -9.99 -4.36 9.25
N THR A 175 -10.65 -4.04 10.36
CA THR A 175 -10.73 -2.66 10.87
C THR A 175 -9.58 -2.39 11.85
N TYR A 176 -9.25 -1.13 12.12
CA TYR A 176 -8.33 -0.77 13.21
C TYR A 176 -8.67 0.60 13.78
N GLU A 177 -8.46 0.81 15.07
CA GLU A 177 -8.63 2.12 15.71
C GLU A 177 -7.28 2.82 15.97
N THR A 178 -6.21 2.03 16.08
CA THR A 178 -4.87 2.55 16.42
C THR A 178 -3.80 1.97 15.52
N GLU A 179 -2.68 2.68 15.42
CA GLU A 179 -1.49 2.20 14.70
C GLU A 179 -0.95 0.88 15.30
N GLU A 180 -0.94 0.72 16.62
CA GLU A 180 -0.50 -0.50 17.29
C GLU A 180 -1.39 -1.71 16.93
N GLU A 181 -2.70 -1.49 16.86
CA GLU A 181 -3.64 -2.53 16.44
C GLU A 181 -3.38 -2.93 14.98
N LEU A 182 -3.24 -1.95 14.09
CA LEU A 182 -2.92 -2.20 12.68
C LEU A 182 -1.64 -3.01 12.54
N VAL A 183 -0.56 -2.61 13.22
CA VAL A 183 0.71 -3.34 13.22
C VAL A 183 0.53 -4.78 13.72
N SER A 184 -0.18 -4.98 14.82
CA SER A 184 -0.48 -6.31 15.37
C SER A 184 -1.23 -7.20 14.35
N LYS A 185 -2.21 -6.63 13.65
CA LYS A 185 -2.96 -7.35 12.60
C LYS A 185 -2.08 -7.70 11.40
N LEU A 186 -1.25 -6.78 10.93
CA LEU A 186 -0.32 -7.01 9.83
C LEU A 186 0.74 -8.07 10.18
N ARG A 187 1.26 -8.06 11.42
CA ARG A 187 2.18 -9.10 11.93
C ARG A 187 1.52 -10.48 11.91
N ARG A 188 0.29 -10.58 12.42
CA ARG A 188 -0.47 -11.84 12.41
C ARG A 188 -0.76 -12.31 10.98
N PHE A 189 -1.05 -11.39 10.08
CA PHE A 189 -1.26 -11.71 8.67
C PHE A 189 0.01 -12.28 8.02
N ALA A 190 1.15 -11.59 8.16
CA ALA A 190 2.43 -12.08 7.67
C ALA A 190 2.78 -13.46 8.25
N GLY A 191 2.67 -13.64 9.57
CA GLY A 191 2.91 -14.92 10.23
C GLY A 191 1.97 -16.04 9.75
N GLY A 192 0.71 -15.71 9.46
CA GLY A 192 -0.25 -16.63 8.88
C GLY A 192 0.15 -17.10 7.48
N VAL A 193 0.55 -16.18 6.61
CA VAL A 193 1.06 -16.50 5.26
C VAL A 193 2.32 -17.37 5.36
N MET A 194 3.32 -16.95 6.15
CA MET A 194 4.57 -17.71 6.35
C MET A 194 4.29 -19.15 6.82
N GLN A 195 3.36 -19.31 7.76
CA GLN A 195 3.02 -20.63 8.29
C GLN A 195 2.32 -21.51 7.25
N ARG A 196 1.41 -20.94 6.46
CA ARG A 196 0.73 -21.67 5.38
C ARG A 196 1.68 -22.09 4.27
N GLU A 197 2.61 -21.21 3.88
CA GLU A 197 3.68 -21.54 2.92
C GLU A 197 4.55 -22.69 3.45
N ARG A 198 4.98 -22.61 4.70
CA ARG A 198 5.80 -23.64 5.35
C ARG A 198 5.11 -25.00 5.43
N ARG A 199 3.78 -25.03 5.58
CA ARG A 199 2.99 -26.28 5.65
C ARG A 199 2.62 -26.83 4.27
N GLY A 200 2.83 -26.06 3.20
CA GLY A 200 2.37 -26.40 1.85
C GLY A 200 0.89 -26.09 1.60
N ASP A 201 0.22 -25.42 2.54
CA ASP A 201 -1.17 -24.95 2.39
C ASP A 201 -1.28 -23.73 1.47
N LEU A 202 -0.14 -23.12 1.13
CA LEU A 202 0.00 -22.03 0.17
C LEU A 202 1.31 -22.24 -0.61
N ARG A 203 1.29 -22.04 -1.93
CA ARG A 203 2.49 -22.25 -2.77
C ARG A 203 3.58 -21.24 -2.41
N CYS A 204 4.79 -21.69 -2.10
CA CYS A 204 5.94 -20.79 -1.88
C CYS A 204 6.23 -19.96 -3.15
N LEU A 205 6.44 -18.66 -2.96
CA LEU A 205 6.98 -17.78 -4.00
C LEU A 205 8.49 -17.77 -3.80
N ASP A 206 9.21 -18.61 -4.53
CA ASP A 206 10.67 -18.56 -4.59
C ASP A 206 11.11 -17.47 -5.57
#